data_AF-A0A0L7QML4-F1
#
_entry.id   AF-A0A0L7QML4-F1
#
_cell.length_a   1.000
_cell.length_b   1.000
_cell.length_c   1.000
_cell.angle_alpha   90.00
_cell.angle_beta   90.00
_cell.angle_gamma   90.00
#
_symmetry.space_group_name_H-M   'P 1'
#
loop_
_entity.id
_entity.type
_entity.pdbx_description
1 polymer ?
#
loop_
_entity_poly.entity_id
_entity_poly.type
_entity_poly.pdbx_seq_one_letter_code
_entity_poly.pdbx_strand_id
1 'polypeptide(L)' 'YSPDLSPTDYHFFKHLGNVLREKKNTFVEFIHSRTPDFYCHGIGTLVKRWKKCIESNGNYFD' A
#
# COMPACT_ATOMS: atom_id res chain seq x y z
N TYR A 1 2.38 -8.25 -13.92
CA TYR A 1 2.82 -8.11 -12.52
C TYR A 1 2.78 -6.62 -12.22
N SER A 2 2.02 -6.16 -11.23
CA SER A 2 1.76 -4.71 -11.03
C SER A 2 1.57 -4.37 -9.53
N PRO A 3 2.60 -4.56 -8.69
CA PRO A 3 2.52 -4.23 -7.26
C PRO A 3 2.30 -2.72 -7.02
N ASP A 4 2.74 -1.89 -7.95
CA ASP A 4 2.47 -0.45 -8.02
C ASP A 4 0.98 -0.10 -8.25
N LEU A 5 0.14 -1.08 -8.59
CA LEU A 5 -1.30 -0.88 -8.75
C LEU A 5 -2.14 -1.61 -7.68
N SER A 6 -1.50 -2.40 -6.82
CA SER A 6 -2.16 -3.14 -5.75
C SER A 6 -2.09 -2.37 -4.43
N PRO A 7 -3.23 -1.86 -3.89
CA PRO A 7 -3.23 -1.15 -2.61
C PRO A 7 -2.66 -1.98 -1.46
N THR A 8 -2.81 -3.30 -1.54
CA THR A 8 -2.21 -4.21 -0.59
C THR A 8 -0.69 -4.15 -0.63
N ASP A 9 -0.08 -4.09 -1.82
CA ASP A 9 1.38 -4.06 -1.97
C ASP A 9 1.96 -2.67 -1.74
N TYR A 10 1.51 -1.65 -2.49
CA TYR A 10 2.12 -0.32 -2.43
C TYR A 10 1.80 0.46 -1.15
N HIS A 11 0.75 0.08 -0.41
CA HIS A 11 0.31 0.78 0.80
C HIS A 11 0.33 -0.12 2.03
N PHE A 12 -0.49 -1.17 2.09
CA PHE A 12 -0.62 -1.97 3.31
C PHE A 12 0.68 -2.68 3.69
N PHE A 13 1.25 -3.49 2.78
CA PHE A 13 2.49 -4.23 3.01
C PHE A 13 3.71 -3.32 3.08
N LYS A 14 3.71 -2.19 2.37
CA LYS A 14 4.75 -1.16 2.54
C LYS A 14 4.84 -0.67 4.00
N HIS A 15 3.71 -0.42 4.65
CA HIS A 15 3.69 0.02 6.05
C HIS A 15 3.89 -1.13 7.02
N LEU A 16 3.35 -2.31 6.71
CA LEU A 16 3.52 -3.50 7.53
C LEU A 16 4.98 -3.98 7.55
N GLY A 17 5.68 -3.94 6.40
CA GLY A 17 7.09 -4.31 6.29
C GLY A 17 8.00 -3.48 7.21
N ASN A 18 7.63 -2.22 7.46
CA ASN A 18 8.32 -1.38 8.45
C ASN A 18 8.14 -1.88 9.90
N VAL A 19 7.04 -2.58 10.18
CA VAL A 19 6.65 -3.08 11.51
C VAL A 19 7.07 -4.54 11.73
N LEU A 20 7.11 -5.35 10.66
CA LEU A 20 7.46 -6.77 10.72
C LEU A 20 8.94 -7.06 10.94
N ARG A 21 9.79 -6.03 11.01
CA ARG A 21 11.19 -6.21 11.43
C ARG A 21 11.31 -6.81 12.85
N GLU A 22 10.21 -6.87 13.63
CA GLU A 22 10.26 -7.15 15.07
C GLU A 22 9.34 -8.25 15.67
N LYS A 23 8.78 -9.22 14.89
CA LYS A 23 8.09 -10.51 15.32
C LYS A 23 6.63 -10.66 14.85
N LYS A 24 6.09 -11.90 14.85
CA LYS A 24 4.72 -12.27 14.41
C LYS A 24 3.56 -11.60 15.17
N ASN A 25 3.72 -11.28 16.46
CA ASN A 25 2.64 -10.67 17.25
C ASN A 25 2.31 -9.24 16.81
N THR A 26 3.19 -8.60 16.03
CA THR A 26 3.02 -7.20 15.61
C THR A 26 1.98 -7.02 14.50
N PHE A 27 1.54 -8.09 13.82
CA PHE A 27 0.56 -7.97 12.74
C PHE A 27 -0.82 -7.54 13.22
N VAL A 28 -1.31 -8.17 14.30
CA VAL A 28 -2.61 -7.86 14.89
C VAL A 28 -2.60 -6.47 15.50
N GLU A 29 -1.55 -6.13 16.24
CA GLU A 29 -1.33 -4.78 16.78
C GLU A 29 -1.24 -3.73 15.68
N PHE A 30 -0.57 -4.04 14.56
CA PHE A 30 -0.50 -3.15 13.40
C PHE A 30 -1.89 -2.83 12.88
N ILE A 31 -2.73 -3.85 12.63
CA ILE A 31 -4.10 -3.66 12.15
C ILE A 31 -4.91 -2.82 13.14
N HIS A 32 -4.87 -3.15 14.44
CA HIS A 32 -5.61 -2.39 15.45
C HIS A 32 -5.11 -0.94 15.61
N SER A 33 -3.85 -0.66 15.29
CA SER A 33 -3.30 0.70 15.33
C SER A 33 -3.71 1.57 14.13
N ARG A 34 -4.28 1.00 13.05
CA ARG A 34 -4.64 1.76 11.85
C ARG A 34 -6.02 2.37 12.01
N THR A 35 -6.14 3.64 11.63
CA THR A 35 -7.43 4.33 11.53
C THR A 35 -8.14 3.96 10.22
N PRO A 36 -9.47 4.14 10.12
CA PRO A 36 -10.18 4.02 8.84
C PRO A 36 -9.54 4.85 7.71
N ASP A 37 -9.06 6.05 8.03
CA ASP A 37 -8.39 6.94 7.08
C ASP A 37 -7.13 6.33 6.45
N PHE A 38 -6.41 5.47 7.17
CA PHE A 38 -5.28 4.74 6.61
C PHE A 38 -5.71 3.88 5.41
N TYR A 39 -6.82 3.15 5.53
CA TYR A 39 -7.34 2.32 4.46
C TYR A 39 -7.94 3.16 3.34
N CYS A 40 -8.72 4.19 3.69
CA CYS A 40 -9.27 5.15 2.73
C CYS A 40 -8.18 5.83 1.89
N HIS A 41 -7.06 6.21 2.51
CA HIS A 41 -5.92 6.80 1.79
C HIS A 41 -5.29 5.81 0.81
N GLY A 42 -5.06 4.57 1.24
CA GLY A 42 -4.52 3.51 0.38
C GLY A 42 -5.37 3.31 -0.88
N ILE A 43 -6.68 3.19 -0.71
CA ILE A 43 -7.63 3.02 -1.82
C ILE A 43 -7.76 4.31 -2.64
N GLY A 44 -7.86 5.47 -2.00
CA GLY A 44 -8.05 6.76 -2.65
C GLY A 44 -6.89 7.18 -3.56
N THR A 45 -5.68 6.67 -3.32
CA THR A 45 -4.51 6.91 -4.19
C THR A 45 -4.54 6.12 -5.50
N LEU A 46 -5.47 5.17 -5.67
CA LEU A 46 -5.54 4.29 -6.84
C LEU A 46 -5.76 5.07 -8.14
N VAL A 47 -6.63 6.09 -8.12
CA VAL A 47 -6.90 6.95 -9.30
C VAL A 47 -5.62 7.66 -9.76
N LYS A 48 -4.82 8.16 -8.82
CA LYS A 48 -3.53 8.80 -9.12
C LYS A 48 -2.54 7.81 -9.73
N ARG A 49 -2.48 6.59 -9.18
CA ARG A 49 -1.60 5.52 -9.68
C ARG A 49 -2.01 5.03 -11.07
N TRP A 50 -3.31 4.88 -11.36
CA TRP A 50 -3.79 4.59 -12.71
C TRP A 50 -3.39 5.65 -13.72
N LYS A 51 -3.52 6.93 -13.35
CA LYS A 51 -3.06 8.02 -14.20
C LYS A 51 -1.56 7.90 -14.51
N LYS A 52 -0.73 7.63 -13.49
CA LYS A 52 0.71 7.45 -13.65
C LYS A 52 1.06 6.24 -14.52
N CYS A 53 0.30 5.16 -14.43
CA CYS A 53 0.44 4.00 -15.30
C CYS A 53 0.24 4.36 -16.78
N ILE A 54 -0.83 5.12 -17.09
CA ILE A 54 -1.12 5.58 -18.45
C ILE A 54 -0.01 6.51 -18.95
N GLU A 55 0.39 7.50 -18.14
CA GLU A 55 1.48 8.43 -18.47
C GLU A 55 2.82 7.72 -18.68
N SER A 56 3.01 6.57 -18.04
CA SER A 56 4.22 5.75 -18.16
C SER A 56 4.13 4.71 -19.29
N ASN A 57 3.08 4.73 -20.11
CA ASN A 57 2.80 3.71 -21.14
C ASN A 57 2.82 2.28 -20.59
N GLY A 58 2.29 2.09 -19.38
CA GLY A 58 2.25 0.80 -18.70
C GLY A 58 3.58 0.35 -18.06
N ASN A 59 4.63 1.18 -18.11
CA ASN A 59 5.86 0.91 -17.36
C ASN A 59 5.64 1.11 -15.86
N TYR A 60 6.46 0.43 -15.05
CA TYR A 60 6.46 0.56 -13.60
C TYR A 60 6.80 1.98 -13.13
N PHE A 61 6.28 2.34 -11.98
CA PHE A 61 6.53 3.63 -11.35
C PHE A 61 6.50 3.57 -9.82
N ASP A 62 7.12 4.57 -9.17
CA ASP A 62 7.10 4.74 -7.71
C ASP A 62 5.81 5.37 -7.17
#